data_AF-A0AA42KW03-F1
#
_entry.id   AF-A0AA42KW03-F1
#
_cell.length_a   1.000
_cell.length_b   1.000
_cell.length_c   1.000
_cell.angle_alpha   90.00
_cell.angle_beta   90.00
_cell.angle_gamma   90.00
#
_symmetry.space_group_name_H-M   'P 1'
#
loop_
_entity.id
_entity.type
_entity.pdbx_description
1 polymer ?
#
loop_
_entity_poly.entity_id
_entity_poly.type
_entity_poly.pdbx_seq_one_letter_code
_entity_poly.pdbx_strand_id
1 'polypeptide(L)'
;MRRRHAHIPVRKPVFLGCEGESEQAYGQFLNDIVRQNGLPFHIEVVNLNPGAGDPLARVKKAIQEIKRRSQRRAEFQYRALLMDDDQIAGDQHRRQQVETLAAQHAISIIWQSPCHEAFLLWHFPGRLNSNPPDSPTSNANLLQVWPGYAKPMNRFEVSRRIDLEGVKRVGGRHQEFAALLRFLRLIG
;
A
#
# COMPACT_ATOMS: atom_id res chain seq x y z
N MET A 1 3.03 -18.08 -43.13
CA MET A 1 2.22 -17.97 -41.89
C MET A 1 2.62 -16.71 -41.11
N ARG A 2 1.77 -15.68 -41.09
CA ARG A 2 2.00 -14.46 -40.30
C ARG A 2 1.74 -14.79 -38.82
N ARG A 3 2.78 -14.79 -37.98
CA ARG A 3 2.63 -14.81 -36.51
C ARG A 3 1.80 -13.58 -36.13
N ARG A 4 0.52 -13.77 -35.77
CA ARG A 4 -0.26 -12.72 -35.08
C ARG A 4 0.47 -12.47 -33.76
N HIS A 5 1.09 -11.30 -33.62
CA HIS A 5 1.55 -10.83 -32.33
C HIS A 5 0.34 -10.85 -31.39
N ALA A 6 0.44 -11.62 -30.30
CA ALA A 6 -0.58 -11.61 -29.27
C ALA A 6 -0.76 -10.16 -28.81
N HIS A 7 -1.97 -9.61 -28.97
CA HIS A 7 -2.30 -8.28 -28.50
C HIS A 7 -2.28 -8.31 -26.98
N ILE A 8 -1.15 -7.92 -26.38
CA ILE A 8 -1.02 -7.77 -24.93
C ILE A 8 -1.78 -6.49 -24.54
N PRO A 9 -2.91 -6.57 -23.81
CA PRO A 9 -3.62 -5.38 -23.40
C PRO A 9 -2.73 -4.52 -22.51
N VAL A 10 -2.66 -3.22 -22.80
CA VAL A 10 -1.92 -2.28 -21.95
C VAL A 10 -2.61 -2.24 -20.59
N ARG A 11 -1.85 -2.57 -19.53
CA ARG A 11 -2.35 -2.55 -18.15
C ARG A 11 -2.57 -1.12 -17.68
N LYS A 12 -3.66 -0.91 -16.96
CA LYS A 12 -4.01 0.37 -16.33
C LYS A 12 -3.02 0.66 -15.19
N PRO A 13 -2.29 1.78 -15.24
CA PRO A 13 -1.31 2.10 -14.22
C PRO A 13 -1.98 2.60 -12.94
N VAL A 14 -1.49 2.14 -11.79
CA VAL A 14 -1.90 2.54 -10.44
C VAL A 14 -0.66 3.02 -9.71
N PHE A 15 -0.70 4.21 -9.12
CA PHE A 15 0.40 4.72 -8.31
C PHE A 15 0.21 4.26 -6.86
N LEU A 16 1.25 3.68 -6.25
CA LEU A 16 1.28 3.36 -4.83
C LEU A 16 2.57 3.93 -4.23
N GLY A 17 2.45 5.04 -3.50
CA GLY A 17 3.56 5.59 -2.72
C GLY A 17 3.68 4.87 -1.38
N CYS A 18 4.91 4.58 -0.99
CA CYS A 18 5.26 3.82 0.19
C CYS A 18 6.18 4.66 1.08
N GLU A 19 5.94 4.66 2.38
CA GLU A 19 6.80 5.35 3.33
C GLU A 19 8.24 4.82 3.31
N GLY A 20 8.45 3.51 3.45
CA GLY A 20 9.77 2.89 3.45
C GLY A 20 9.86 1.61 2.63
N GLU A 21 10.93 0.86 2.87
CA GLU A 21 11.24 -0.38 2.14
C GLU A 21 10.25 -1.51 2.46
N SER A 22 9.75 -1.59 3.70
CA SER A 22 8.76 -2.58 4.12
C SER A 22 7.42 -2.40 3.38
N GLU A 23 6.90 -1.17 3.33
CA GLU A 23 5.68 -0.84 2.60
C GLU A 23 5.88 -1.03 1.10
N GLN A 24 7.08 -0.72 0.59
CA GLN A 24 7.44 -0.97 -0.81
C GLN A 24 7.39 -2.47 -1.14
N ALA A 25 7.94 -3.33 -0.27
CA ALA A 25 7.89 -4.76 -0.46
C ALA A 25 6.45 -5.29 -0.44
N TYR A 26 5.61 -4.80 0.48
CA TYR A 26 4.19 -5.11 0.50
C TYR A 26 3.47 -4.66 -0.78
N GLY A 27 3.73 -3.44 -1.26
CA GLY A 27 3.15 -2.94 -2.50
C GLY A 27 3.56 -3.77 -3.72
N GLN A 28 4.81 -4.24 -3.77
CA GLN A 28 5.28 -5.13 -4.83
C GLN A 28 4.60 -6.50 -4.77
N PHE A 29 4.42 -7.05 -3.57
CA PHE A 29 3.64 -8.26 -3.36
C PHE A 29 2.19 -8.09 -3.85
N LEU A 30 1.53 -6.96 -3.56
CA LEU A 30 0.18 -6.68 -4.06
C LEU A 30 0.14 -6.62 -5.59
N ASN A 31 1.16 -6.04 -6.23
CA ASN A 31 1.30 -6.06 -7.69
C ASN A 31 1.46 -7.48 -8.23
N ASP A 32 2.17 -8.37 -7.52
CA ASP A 32 2.31 -9.77 -7.91
C ASP A 32 0.97 -10.52 -7.80
N ILE A 33 0.17 -10.27 -6.76
CA ILE A 33 -1.21 -10.77 -6.66
C ILE A 33 -2.04 -10.35 -7.88
N VAL A 34 -2.01 -9.05 -8.23
CA VAL A 34 -2.75 -8.52 -9.39
C VAL A 34 -2.32 -9.24 -10.68
N ARG A 35 -1.01 -9.47 -10.85
CA ARG A 35 -0.45 -10.16 -12.02
C ARG A 35 -0.85 -11.63 -12.08
N GLN A 36 -0.76 -12.34 -10.96
CA GLN A 36 -1.08 -13.76 -10.85
C GLN A 36 -2.57 -14.02 -11.13
N ASN A 37 -3.45 -13.09 -10.77
CA ASN A 37 -4.88 -13.15 -11.06
C ASN A 37 -5.25 -12.65 -12.47
N GLY A 38 -4.26 -12.34 -13.33
CA GLY A 38 -4.51 -11.90 -14.71
C GLY A 38 -5.24 -10.55 -14.81
N LEU A 39 -5.21 -9.74 -13.75
CA LEU A 39 -5.96 -8.49 -13.70
C LEU A 39 -5.30 -7.41 -14.56
N PRO A 40 -6.08 -6.50 -15.17
CA PRO A 40 -5.59 -5.55 -16.17
C PRO A 40 -4.91 -4.33 -15.54
N PHE A 41 -4.32 -4.45 -14.35
CA PHE A 41 -3.69 -3.35 -13.61
C PHE A 41 -2.20 -3.57 -13.45
N HIS A 42 -1.46 -2.47 -13.35
CA HIS A 42 -0.05 -2.49 -12.97
C HIS A 42 0.14 -1.46 -11.85
N ILE A 43 0.55 -1.94 -10.67
CA ILE A 43 0.87 -1.06 -9.55
C ILE A 43 2.33 -0.64 -9.69
N GLU A 44 2.53 0.66 -9.85
CA GLU A 44 3.82 1.31 -9.82
C GLU A 44 4.12 1.73 -8.39
N VAL A 45 4.93 0.91 -7.72
CA VAL A 45 5.29 1.06 -6.32
C VAL A 45 6.49 2.01 -6.19
N VAL A 46 6.33 3.07 -5.40
CA VAL A 46 7.32 4.15 -5.28
C VAL A 46 7.67 4.38 -3.82
N ASN A 47 8.93 4.14 -3.46
CA ASN A 47 9.44 4.52 -2.14
C ASN A 47 9.61 6.05 -2.08
N LEU A 48 8.98 6.67 -1.07
CA LEU A 48 9.01 8.11 -0.84
C LEU A 48 10.12 8.53 0.13
N ASN A 49 10.91 7.59 0.65
CA ASN A 49 12.16 7.86 1.36
C ASN A 49 13.40 7.63 0.46
N PRO A 50 14.54 8.33 0.69
CA PRO A 50 14.73 9.43 1.66
C PRO A 50 14.12 10.77 1.19
N GLY A 51 13.92 11.71 2.11
CA GLY A 51 13.56 13.10 1.79
C GLY A 51 12.10 13.49 2.02
N ALA A 52 11.34 12.71 2.79
CA ALA A 52 10.01 13.07 3.26
C ALA A 52 9.83 12.60 4.71
N GLY A 53 10.30 13.43 5.65
CA GLY A 53 10.37 13.09 7.08
C GLY A 53 9.05 13.21 7.85
N ASP A 54 8.07 13.92 7.29
CA ASP A 54 6.72 14.07 7.85
C ASP A 54 5.62 13.74 6.81
N PRO A 55 4.39 13.42 7.24
CA PRO A 55 3.33 12.99 6.32
C PRO A 55 2.94 14.02 5.24
N LEU A 56 3.01 15.32 5.54
CA LEU A 56 2.72 16.37 4.55
C LEU A 56 3.82 16.42 3.48
N ALA A 57 5.08 16.29 3.88
CA ALA A 57 6.21 16.17 2.96
C ALA A 57 6.07 14.93 2.06
N ARG A 58 5.56 13.81 2.58
CA ARG A 58 5.31 12.59 1.80
C ARG A 58 4.25 12.79 0.73
N VAL A 59 3.12 13.43 1.07
CA VAL A 59 2.08 13.79 0.08
C VAL A 59 2.65 14.70 -1.00
N LYS A 60 3.41 15.75 -0.63
CA LYS A 60 4.06 16.66 -1.60
C LYS A 60 5.01 15.91 -2.54
N LYS A 61 5.82 14.99 -2.00
CA LYS A 61 6.73 14.17 -2.81
C LYS A 61 5.97 13.22 -3.73
N ALA A 62 4.88 12.62 -3.27
CA ALA A 62 4.02 11.78 -4.10
C ALA A 62 3.45 12.56 -5.29
N ILE A 63 2.96 13.78 -5.07
CA ILE A 63 2.47 14.67 -6.14
C ILE A 63 3.56 14.92 -7.20
N GLN A 64 4.79 15.20 -6.77
CA GLN A 64 5.93 15.40 -7.67
C GLN A 64 6.25 14.13 -8.47
N GLU A 65 6.28 12.96 -7.82
CA GLU A 65 6.54 11.68 -8.48
C GLU A 65 5.43 11.29 -9.47
N ILE A 66 4.16 11.50 -9.12
CA ILE A 66 3.01 11.28 -10.00
C ILE A 66 3.14 12.16 -11.25
N LYS A 67 3.44 13.46 -11.08
CA LYS A 67 3.62 14.39 -12.21
C LYS A 67 4.77 13.96 -13.10
N ARG A 68 5.93 13.65 -12.52
CA ARG A 68 7.15 13.24 -13.24
C ARG A 68 6.93 11.94 -14.02
N ARG A 69 6.22 10.97 -13.45
CA ARG A 69 5.96 9.66 -14.08
C ARG A 69 4.87 9.73 -15.14
N SER A 70 3.82 10.52 -14.91
CA SER A 70 2.74 10.75 -15.89
C SER A 70 3.23 11.46 -17.16
N GLN A 71 4.36 12.16 -17.12
CA GLN A 71 4.98 12.72 -18.33
C GLN A 71 5.57 11.65 -19.26
N ARG A 72 5.91 10.46 -18.72
CA ARG A 72 6.61 9.39 -19.47
C ARG A 72 5.69 8.21 -19.79
N ARG A 73 4.48 8.19 -19.25
CA ARG A 73 3.55 7.04 -19.26
C ARG A 73 2.10 7.53 -19.31
N ALA A 74 1.17 6.61 -19.52
CA ALA A 74 -0.25 6.89 -19.36
C ALA A 74 -0.57 7.39 -17.94
N GLU A 75 -1.62 8.20 -17.83
CA GLU A 75 -2.10 8.73 -16.55
C GLU A 75 -2.49 7.60 -15.59
N PHE A 76 -2.09 7.74 -14.32
CA PHE A 76 -2.50 6.84 -13.24
C PHE A 76 -4.01 6.88 -13.00
N GLN A 77 -4.64 5.71 -13.10
CA GLN A 77 -6.08 5.54 -12.94
C GLN A 77 -6.51 5.50 -11.47
N TYR A 78 -5.56 5.22 -10.57
CA TYR A 78 -5.73 5.30 -9.12
C TYR A 78 -4.40 5.69 -8.49
N ARG A 79 -4.46 6.44 -7.38
CA ARG A 79 -3.30 6.96 -6.66
C ARG A 79 -3.53 6.72 -5.18
N ALA A 80 -2.61 6.02 -4.53
CA ALA A 80 -2.69 5.74 -3.10
C ALA A 80 -1.34 5.92 -2.40
N LEU A 81 -1.38 6.14 -1.10
CA LEU A 81 -0.22 6.16 -0.21
C LEU A 81 -0.41 5.17 0.95
N LEU A 82 0.62 4.38 1.26
CA LEU A 82 0.75 3.67 2.52
C LEU A 82 1.57 4.54 3.47
N MET A 83 0.99 4.93 4.60
CA MET A 83 1.63 5.80 5.58
C MET A 83 1.27 5.36 7.00
N ASP A 84 2.26 5.36 7.88
CA ASP A 84 2.06 5.12 9.30
C ASP A 84 1.32 6.31 9.94
N ASP A 85 0.49 6.03 10.94
CA ASP A 85 -0.29 7.05 11.67
C ASP A 85 0.50 7.63 12.85
N ASP A 86 1.62 7.00 13.25
CA ASP A 86 2.39 7.35 14.45
C ASP A 86 2.86 8.82 14.51
N GLN A 87 3.29 9.40 13.40
CA GLN A 87 3.78 10.78 13.32
C GLN A 87 2.68 11.85 13.39
N ILE A 88 1.41 11.47 13.21
CA ILE A 88 0.26 12.39 13.27
C ILE A 88 -0.79 11.98 14.31
N ALA A 89 -0.55 10.88 15.02
CA ALA A 89 -1.41 10.39 16.09
C ALA A 89 -1.62 11.50 17.14
N GLY A 90 -2.87 11.94 17.30
CA GLY A 90 -3.24 12.99 18.24
C GLY A 90 -3.20 14.42 17.68
N ASP A 91 -2.69 14.65 16.47
CA ASP A 91 -2.74 15.97 15.81
C ASP A 91 -3.79 15.97 14.68
N GLN A 92 -5.05 16.15 15.07
CA GLN A 92 -6.19 16.18 14.14
C GLN A 92 -6.07 17.29 13.09
N HIS A 93 -5.51 18.45 13.47
CA HIS A 93 -5.34 19.56 12.55
C HIS A 93 -4.30 19.22 11.47
N ARG A 94 -3.16 18.64 11.86
CA ARG A 94 -2.14 18.18 10.91
C ARG A 94 -2.68 17.06 10.02
N ARG A 95 -3.41 16.10 10.57
CA ARG A 95 -4.07 15.03 9.80
C ARG A 95 -4.99 15.61 8.72
N GLN A 96 -5.86 16.55 9.11
CA GLN A 96 -6.78 17.23 8.18
C GLN A 96 -6.01 17.96 7.06
N GLN A 97 -4.90 18.63 7.37
CA GLN A 97 -4.06 19.28 6.36
C GLN A 97 -3.50 18.28 5.33
N VAL A 98 -2.99 17.15 5.81
CA VAL A 98 -2.42 16.09 4.97
C VAL A 98 -3.50 15.47 4.07
N GLU A 99 -4.65 15.13 4.65
CA GLU A 99 -5.78 14.54 3.93
C GLU A 99 -6.38 15.53 2.91
N THR A 100 -6.48 16.81 3.26
CA THR A 100 -6.96 17.86 2.34
C THR A 100 -6.02 18.00 1.14
N LEU A 101 -4.71 18.03 1.37
CA LEU A 101 -3.73 18.10 0.27
C LEU A 101 -3.80 16.85 -0.62
N ALA A 102 -3.93 15.66 -0.04
CA ALA A 102 -4.04 14.42 -0.81
C ALA A 102 -5.34 14.39 -1.64
N ALA A 103 -6.46 14.81 -1.06
CA ALA A 103 -7.76 14.89 -1.74
C ALA A 103 -7.74 15.85 -2.94
N GLN A 104 -7.10 17.02 -2.80
CA GLN A 104 -6.92 17.99 -3.91
C GLN A 104 -6.20 17.38 -5.13
N HIS A 105 -5.42 16.32 -4.93
CA HIS A 105 -4.67 15.62 -5.97
C HIS A 105 -5.22 14.21 -6.26
N ALA A 106 -6.43 13.89 -5.78
CA ALA A 106 -7.07 12.58 -5.94
C ALA A 106 -6.17 11.41 -5.48
N ILE A 107 -5.48 11.60 -4.35
CA ILE A 107 -4.65 10.59 -3.70
C ILE A 107 -5.41 10.06 -2.48
N SER A 108 -5.63 8.75 -2.43
CA SER A 108 -6.17 8.08 -1.24
C SER A 108 -5.04 7.76 -0.25
N ILE A 109 -5.20 8.11 1.02
CA ILE A 109 -4.23 7.73 2.06
C ILE A 109 -4.76 6.49 2.79
N ILE A 110 -3.95 5.44 2.82
CA ILE A 110 -4.20 4.22 3.58
C ILE A 110 -3.37 4.32 4.86
N TRP A 111 -4.00 4.84 5.91
CA TRP A 111 -3.39 5.03 7.22
C TRP A 111 -3.16 3.69 7.94
N GLN A 112 -1.90 3.37 8.20
CA GLN A 112 -1.49 2.16 8.93
C GLN A 112 -1.41 2.52 10.41
N SER A 113 -2.45 2.16 11.17
CA SER A 113 -2.58 2.54 12.58
C SER A 113 -2.29 1.36 13.52
N PRO A 114 -1.36 1.48 14.49
CA PRO A 114 -0.42 2.60 14.64
C PRO A 114 0.72 2.61 13.61
N CYS A 115 1.06 1.46 13.02
CA CYS A 115 2.15 1.33 12.06
C CYS A 115 1.97 0.17 11.08
N HIS A 116 2.93 0.00 10.17
CA HIS A 116 2.97 -1.08 9.20
C HIS A 116 2.81 -2.49 9.79
N GLU A 117 3.39 -2.78 10.96
CA GLU A 117 3.31 -4.11 11.58
C GLU A 117 1.88 -4.44 12.01
N ALA A 118 1.15 -3.44 12.52
CA ALA A 118 -0.26 -3.61 12.86
C ALA A 118 -1.10 -3.89 11.61
N PHE A 119 -0.78 -3.20 10.51
CA PHE A 119 -1.40 -3.45 9.22
C PHE A 119 -1.10 -4.88 8.69
N LEU A 120 0.15 -5.34 8.78
CA LEU A 120 0.53 -6.72 8.42
C LEU A 120 -0.18 -7.75 9.31
N LEU A 121 -0.31 -7.48 10.61
CA LEU A 121 -0.96 -8.38 11.56
C LEU A 121 -2.40 -8.73 11.15
N TRP A 122 -3.16 -7.78 10.59
CA TRP A 122 -4.54 -8.01 10.12
C TRP A 122 -4.66 -9.02 8.96
N HIS A 123 -3.56 -9.32 8.28
CA HIS A 123 -3.50 -10.31 7.20
C HIS A 123 -3.44 -11.75 7.70
N PHE A 124 -3.35 -11.99 9.01
CA PHE A 124 -3.35 -13.33 9.59
C PHE A 124 -4.75 -13.75 10.10
N PRO A 125 -5.13 -15.03 9.98
CA PRO A 125 -6.38 -15.55 10.55
C PRO A 125 -6.51 -15.23 12.04
N GLY A 126 -7.71 -14.82 12.47
CA GLY A 126 -7.99 -14.45 13.87
C GLY A 126 -7.38 -13.12 14.33
N ARG A 127 -6.64 -12.41 13.49
CA ARG A 127 -5.95 -11.17 13.87
C ARG A 127 -6.58 -9.88 13.30
N LEU A 128 -7.63 -9.97 12.48
CA LEU A 128 -8.29 -8.80 11.89
C LEU A 128 -8.73 -7.75 12.93
N ASN A 129 -9.12 -8.18 14.13
CA ASN A 129 -9.57 -7.29 15.19
C ASN A 129 -8.47 -6.89 16.18
N SER A 130 -7.20 -7.28 15.94
CA SER A 130 -6.08 -6.85 16.77
C SER A 130 -5.90 -5.34 16.67
N ASN A 131 -5.84 -4.65 17.81
CA ASN A 131 -5.69 -3.20 17.87
C ASN A 131 -4.54 -2.84 18.85
N PRO A 132 -3.28 -3.16 18.49
CA PRO A 132 -2.14 -2.81 19.33
C PRO A 132 -2.06 -1.28 19.50
N PRO A 133 -1.71 -0.78 20.70
CA PRO A 133 -1.70 0.65 20.98
C PRO A 133 -0.51 1.40 20.36
N ASP A 134 0.58 0.69 20.06
CA ASP A 134 1.85 1.28 19.62
C ASP A 134 2.65 0.32 18.72
N SER A 135 3.71 0.85 18.09
CA SER A 135 4.59 0.08 17.19
C SER A 135 5.32 -1.08 17.88
N PRO A 136 5.88 -0.94 19.11
CA PRO A 136 6.49 -2.06 19.83
C PRO A 136 5.54 -3.23 20.07
N THR A 137 4.31 -2.95 20.51
CA THR A 137 3.28 -3.98 20.74
C THR A 137 2.82 -4.59 19.43
N SER A 138 2.72 -3.79 18.37
CA SER A 138 2.41 -4.27 17.01
C SER A 138 3.44 -5.29 16.53
N ASN A 139 4.73 -4.97 16.69
CA ASN A 139 5.82 -5.87 16.34
C ASN A 139 5.82 -7.15 17.19
N ALA A 140 5.64 -7.04 18.51
CA ALA A 140 5.58 -8.20 19.40
C ALA A 140 4.42 -9.15 19.02
N ASN A 141 3.24 -8.61 18.72
CA ASN A 141 2.10 -9.39 18.28
C ASN A 141 2.30 -10.02 16.91
N LEU A 142 2.95 -9.31 15.98
CA LEU A 142 3.28 -9.85 14.67
C LEU A 142 4.25 -11.03 14.79
N LEU A 143 5.27 -10.94 15.66
CA LEU A 143 6.22 -12.03 15.89
C LEU A 143 5.57 -13.30 16.45
N GLN A 144 4.42 -13.22 17.11
CA GLN A 144 3.68 -14.42 17.56
C GLN A 144 3.11 -15.24 16.39
N VAL A 145 2.73 -14.58 15.29
CA VAL A 145 2.16 -15.24 14.10
C VAL A 145 3.16 -15.37 12.96
N TRP A 146 4.24 -14.57 13.01
CA TRP A 146 5.34 -14.57 12.06
C TRP A 146 6.68 -14.46 12.81
N PRO A 147 7.16 -15.55 13.45
CA PRO A 147 8.38 -15.52 14.27
C PRO A 147 9.66 -15.08 13.55
N GLY A 148 9.73 -15.27 12.22
CA GLY A 148 10.86 -14.86 11.39
C GLY A 148 10.72 -13.49 10.74
N TYR A 149 9.82 -12.63 11.22
CA TYR A 149 9.67 -11.27 10.70
C TYR A 149 10.87 -10.40 11.08
N ALA A 150 11.49 -9.72 10.11
CA ALA A 150 12.59 -8.79 10.34
C ALA A 150 12.63 -7.69 9.26
N LYS A 151 12.80 -6.42 9.65
CA LYS A 151 12.90 -5.29 8.70
C LYS A 151 14.34 -5.12 8.16
N PRO A 152 14.53 -4.74 6.88
CA PRO A 152 13.52 -4.71 5.82
C PRO A 152 13.25 -6.12 5.28
N MET A 153 12.00 -6.39 4.91
CA MET A 153 11.66 -7.62 4.15
C MET A 153 11.54 -7.32 2.68
N ASN A 154 11.81 -8.32 1.84
CA ASN A 154 11.53 -8.26 0.42
C ASN A 154 10.14 -8.85 0.09
N ARG A 155 9.65 -8.58 -1.14
CA ARG A 155 8.33 -9.02 -1.59
C ARG A 155 8.10 -10.53 -1.53
N PHE A 156 9.15 -11.35 -1.68
CA PHE A 156 9.04 -12.81 -1.64
C PHE A 156 8.86 -13.33 -0.21
N GLU A 157 9.46 -12.65 0.76
CA GLU A 157 9.26 -12.96 2.19
C GLU A 157 7.82 -12.62 2.61
N VAL A 158 7.30 -11.49 2.12
CA VAL A 158 5.88 -11.14 2.28
C VAL A 158 4.98 -12.19 1.64
N SER A 159 5.22 -12.57 0.39
CA SER A 159 4.35 -13.53 -0.33
C SER A 159 4.37 -14.95 0.24
N ARG A 160 5.39 -15.31 1.04
CA ARG A 160 5.44 -16.61 1.74
C ARG A 160 4.53 -16.68 2.95
N ARG A 161 4.08 -15.53 3.46
CA ARG A 161 3.36 -15.42 4.74
C ARG A 161 1.99 -14.81 4.61
N ILE A 162 1.81 -13.94 3.62
CA ILE A 162 0.55 -13.31 3.30
C ILE A 162 0.16 -13.73 1.88
N ASP A 163 -1.11 -14.10 1.72
CA ASP A 163 -1.72 -14.49 0.45
C ASP A 163 -2.87 -13.54 0.08
N LEU A 164 -3.57 -13.86 -1.02
CA LEU A 164 -4.72 -13.09 -1.48
C LEU A 164 -5.84 -13.05 -0.43
N GLU A 165 -6.12 -14.16 0.26
CA GLU A 165 -7.16 -14.19 1.30
C GLU A 165 -6.77 -13.34 2.50
N GLY A 166 -5.47 -13.29 2.82
CA GLY A 166 -4.84 -12.31 3.69
C GLY A 166 -5.22 -10.88 3.36
N VAL A 167 -4.99 -10.49 2.10
CA VAL A 167 -5.28 -9.16 1.57
C VAL A 167 -6.78 -8.85 1.61
N LYS A 168 -7.63 -9.77 1.14
CA LYS A 168 -9.09 -9.59 1.14
C LYS A 168 -9.63 -9.39 2.55
N ARG A 169 -9.09 -10.11 3.54
CA ARG A 169 -9.51 -9.99 4.94
C ARG A 169 -9.35 -8.58 5.47
N VAL A 170 -8.22 -7.92 5.19
CA VAL A 170 -7.98 -6.55 5.63
C VAL A 170 -8.96 -5.57 4.98
N GLY A 171 -9.35 -5.82 3.72
CA GLY A 171 -10.41 -5.07 3.03
C GLY A 171 -11.77 -5.10 3.74
N GLY A 172 -12.03 -6.08 4.62
CA GLY A 172 -13.24 -6.10 5.45
C GLY A 172 -13.25 -5.11 6.61
N ARG A 173 -12.10 -4.56 7.00
CA ARG A 173 -11.94 -3.63 8.15
C ARG A 173 -11.45 -2.24 7.74
N HIS A 174 -10.58 -2.16 6.74
CA HIS A 174 -9.90 -0.91 6.39
C HIS A 174 -10.48 -0.32 5.11
N GLN A 175 -11.21 0.78 5.23
CA GLN A 175 -12.04 1.34 4.15
C GLN A 175 -11.23 1.78 2.92
N GLU A 176 -10.13 2.50 3.12
CA GLU A 176 -9.28 3.04 2.05
C GLU A 176 -8.53 1.91 1.35
N PHE A 177 -8.06 0.93 2.12
CA PHE A 177 -7.47 -0.28 1.55
C PHE A 177 -8.53 -1.06 0.74
N ALA A 178 -9.75 -1.20 1.26
CA ALA A 178 -10.86 -1.82 0.53
C ALA A 178 -11.18 -1.08 -0.77
N ALA A 179 -11.13 0.26 -0.78
CA ALA A 179 -11.32 1.06 -1.99
C ALA A 179 -10.25 0.75 -3.04
N LEU A 180 -8.98 0.64 -2.65
CA LEU A 180 -7.90 0.19 -3.53
C LEU A 180 -8.17 -1.23 -4.06
N LEU A 181 -8.55 -2.17 -3.19
CA LEU A 181 -8.81 -3.56 -3.59
C LEU A 181 -10.00 -3.70 -4.55
N ARG A 182 -11.09 -2.94 -4.35
CA ARG A 182 -12.22 -2.87 -5.28
C ARG A 182 -11.81 -2.30 -6.62
N PHE A 183 -11.04 -1.21 -6.61
CA PHE A 183 -10.48 -0.64 -7.84
C PHE A 183 -9.66 -1.67 -8.62
N LEU A 184 -8.82 -2.43 -7.90
CA LEU A 184 -8.00 -3.50 -8.46
C LEU A 184 -8.80 -4.77 -8.81
N ARG A 185 -10.10 -4.85 -8.49
CA ARG A 185 -10.97 -6.03 -8.67
C ARG A 185 -10.50 -7.27 -7.91
N LEU A 186 -9.88 -7.07 -6.74
CA LEU A 186 -9.48 -8.15 -5.84
C LEU A 186 -10.59 -8.54 -4.86
N ILE A 187 -11.55 -7.64 -4.66
CA ILE A 187 -12.80 -7.86 -3.91
C ILE A 187 -13.98 -7.23 -4.69
N GLY A 188 -15.19 -7.65 -4.32
CA GLY A 188 -16.46 -7.12 -4.85
C GLY A 188 -16.83 -5.73 -4.33
#